data_AF-A0A4Q9GG13-F1
#
_entry.id   AF-A0A4Q9GG13-F1
#
_cell.length_a   1.000
_cell.length_b   1.000
_cell.length_c   1.000
_cell.angle_alpha   90.00
_cell.angle_beta   90.00
_cell.angle_gamma   90.00
#
_symmetry.space_group_name_H-M   'P 1'
#
loop_
_entity.id
_entity.type
_entity.pdbx_description
1 polymer ?
#
loop_
_entity_poly.entity_id
_entity_poly.type
_entity_poly.pdbx_seq_one_letter_code
_entity_poly.pdbx_strand_id
1 'polypeptide(L)'
;MFIGGDGVQPAVEVHSVRTCRRAGPDGQDLRQLVVEITQRRRGYFDVEQQRKEDLQPTREKGHSQYDFTFRGGATLIIDLRDGSLRYVIRKRINDNERLDAQRRFLQTGNDGLALTYRQPSPDDNPFAMTHRGV
;
A
#
# COMPACT_ATOMS: atom_id res chain seq x y z
N MET A 1 11.97 6.07 -9.10
CA MET A 1 11.71 4.94 -8.19
C MET A 1 12.90 4.85 -7.26
N PHE A 2 12.71 5.00 -5.96
CA PHE A 2 13.80 4.75 -5.01
C PHE A 2 14.12 3.24 -5.02
N ILE A 3 15.37 2.84 -4.82
CA ILE A 3 15.81 1.43 -4.87
C ILE A 3 16.44 1.03 -3.53
N GLY A 4 16.15 -0.18 -3.04
CA GLY A 4 16.76 -0.73 -1.82
C GLY A 4 18.27 -0.93 -1.97
N GLY A 5 18.99 -1.02 -0.86
CA GLY A 5 20.47 -1.10 -0.85
C GLY A 5 21.04 -2.33 -1.56
N ASP A 6 20.28 -3.43 -1.64
CA ASP A 6 20.63 -4.66 -2.36
C ASP A 6 20.26 -4.62 -3.85
N GLY A 7 19.60 -3.55 -4.31
CA GLY A 7 19.15 -3.40 -5.70
C GLY A 7 17.97 -4.31 -6.08
N VAL A 8 17.56 -5.22 -5.22
CA VAL A 8 16.48 -6.20 -5.46
C VAL A 8 15.21 -5.78 -4.73
N GLN A 9 15.32 -5.30 -3.49
CA GLN A 9 14.15 -4.96 -2.69
C GLN A 9 13.58 -3.57 -3.02
N PRO A 10 12.25 -3.41 -2.89
CA PRO A 10 11.60 -2.10 -2.92
C PRO A 10 12.25 -1.12 -1.94
N ALA A 11 12.58 0.09 -2.40
CA ALA A 11 13.14 1.09 -1.49
C ALA A 11 12.22 1.45 -0.34
N VAL A 12 12.89 1.79 0.75
CA VAL A 12 12.34 2.44 1.92
C VAL A 12 12.45 3.95 1.72
N GLU A 13 11.31 4.64 1.65
CA GLU A 13 11.23 6.09 1.59
C GLU A 13 10.59 6.62 2.87
N VAL A 14 11.30 7.49 3.62
CA VAL A 14 10.67 8.28 4.68
C VAL A 14 9.88 9.38 4.00
N HIS A 15 8.57 9.18 3.91
CA HIS A 15 7.67 10.07 3.21
C HIS A 15 7.33 11.32 4.03
N SER A 16 7.17 11.15 5.34
CA SER A 16 6.94 12.28 6.24
C SER A 16 7.51 12.02 7.64
N VAL A 17 7.86 13.11 8.31
CA VAL A 17 8.23 13.15 9.72
C VAL A 17 7.50 14.34 10.33
N ARG A 18 6.65 14.10 11.33
CA ARG A 18 5.89 15.16 11.98
C ARG A 18 5.81 14.97 13.48
N THR A 19 5.82 16.07 14.22
CA THR A 19 5.52 16.07 15.65
C THR A 19 4.02 16.19 15.87
N CYS A 20 3.47 15.43 16.81
CA CYS A 20 2.07 15.48 17.22
C CYS A 20 1.97 15.63 18.74
N ARG A 21 0.95 16.37 19.19
CA ARG A 21 0.63 16.54 20.61
C ARG A 21 -0.83 16.16 20.83
N ARG A 22 -1.12 15.32 21.81
CA ARG A 22 -2.49 14.88 22.14
C ARG A 22 -2.68 14.78 23.65
N ALA A 23 -3.82 15.25 24.14
CA ALA A 23 -4.27 14.96 25.49
C ALA A 23 -4.92 13.57 25.55
N GLY A 24 -4.41 12.70 26.42
CA GLY A 24 -5.01 11.40 26.73
C GLY A 24 -6.24 11.53 27.64
N PRO A 25 -7.07 10.49 27.74
CA PRO A 25 -8.27 10.48 28.59
C PRO A 25 -7.98 10.81 30.06
N ASP A 26 -6.80 10.45 30.55
CA ASP A 26 -6.36 10.68 31.94
C ASP A 26 -5.58 12.01 32.11
N GLY A 27 -5.71 12.95 31.18
CA GLY A 27 -4.98 14.24 31.22
C GLY A 27 -3.51 14.16 30.80
N GLN A 28 -3.08 13.03 30.24
CA GLN A 28 -1.69 12.84 29.77
C GLN A 28 -1.38 13.71 28.55
N ASP A 29 -0.33 14.53 28.61
CA ASP A 29 0.16 15.28 27.44
C ASP A 29 1.14 14.42 26.61
N LEU A 30 0.64 13.69 25.61
CA LEU A 30 1.44 12.84 24.76
C LEU A 30 2.11 13.66 23.66
N ARG A 31 3.44 13.71 23.68
CA ARG A 31 4.26 14.32 22.62
C ARG A 31 4.87 13.18 21.80
N GLN A 32 4.55 13.14 20.52
CA GLN A 32 4.93 12.01 19.66
C GLN A 32 5.60 12.50 18.39
N LEU A 33 6.56 11.73 17.90
CA LEU A 33 7.05 11.81 16.53
C LEU A 33 6.34 10.73 15.72
N VAL A 34 5.64 11.13 14.68
CA VAL A 34 5.02 10.23 13.71
C VAL A 34 5.88 10.24 12.46
N VAL A 35 6.41 9.07 12.11
CA VAL A 35 7.22 8.86 10.90
C VAL A 35 6.43 7.97 9.96
N GLU A 36 6.23 8.42 8.73
CA GLU A 36 5.58 7.63 7.69
C GLU A 36 6.62 7.14 6.70
N ILE A 37 6.71 5.82 6.58
CA ILE A 37 7.58 5.11 5.68
C ILE A 37 6.72 4.48 4.60
N THR A 38 7.07 4.73 3.34
CA THR A 38 6.37 4.14 2.20
C THR A 38 7.32 3.33 1.33
N GLN A 39 6.77 2.28 0.72
CA GLN A 39 7.46 1.43 -0.24
C GLN A 39 6.52 1.16 -1.42
N ARG A 40 7.11 0.95 -2.61
CA ARG A 40 6.37 0.62 -3.84
C ARG A 40 6.98 -0.62 -4.49
N ARG A 41 6.13 -1.59 -4.84
CA ARG A 41 6.46 -2.81 -5.59
C ARG A 41 5.61 -2.83 -6.86
N ARG A 42 6.19 -3.32 -7.95
CA ARG A 42 5.46 -3.53 -9.21
C ARG A 42 4.48 -4.69 -9.03
N GLY A 43 3.23 -4.47 -9.37
CA GLY A 43 2.17 -5.47 -9.33
C GLY A 43 1.82 -5.90 -10.75
N TYR A 44 1.73 -7.20 -10.95
CA TYR A 44 1.33 -7.83 -12.22
C TYR A 44 0.08 -8.69 -12.01
N PHE A 45 -0.79 -8.73 -13.02
CA PHE A 45 -1.97 -9.58 -13.03
C PHE A 45 -1.62 -11.06 -13.25
N ASP A 46 -0.58 -11.35 -14.01
CA ASP A 46 -0.02 -12.71 -14.11
C ASP A 46 0.90 -12.99 -12.90
N VAL A 47 0.60 -14.06 -12.18
CA VAL A 47 1.36 -14.52 -11.00
C VAL A 47 2.75 -15.02 -11.38
N GLU A 48 2.88 -15.70 -12.52
CA GLU A 48 4.18 -16.21 -12.96
C GLU A 48 5.08 -15.07 -13.45
N GLN A 49 4.50 -14.06 -14.10
CA GLN A 49 5.20 -12.81 -14.41
C GLN A 49 5.64 -12.09 -13.14
N GLN A 50 4.76 -11.96 -12.15
CA GLN A 50 5.09 -11.36 -10.86
C GLN A 50 6.34 -12.01 -10.23
N ARG A 51 6.37 -13.35 -10.18
CA ARG A 51 7.53 -14.10 -9.64
C ARG A 51 8.81 -13.83 -10.41
N LYS A 52 8.76 -13.83 -11.75
CA LYS A 52 9.92 -13.56 -12.59
C LYS A 52 10.47 -12.15 -12.40
N GLU A 53 9.58 -11.16 -12.30
CA GLU A 53 9.95 -9.75 -12.14
C GLU A 53 10.47 -9.44 -10.73
N ASP A 54 9.97 -10.11 -9.69
CA ASP A 54 10.47 -9.94 -8.32
C ASP A 54 11.88 -10.53 -8.10
N LEU A 55 12.31 -11.46 -8.95
CA LEU A 55 13.68 -12.02 -8.91
C LEU A 55 14.70 -11.11 -9.62
N GLN A 56 14.24 -10.20 -10.47
CA GLN A 56 15.10 -9.28 -11.20
C GLN A 56 15.47 -8.08 -10.30
N PRO A 57 16.74 -7.64 -10.30
CA PRO A 57 17.12 -6.40 -9.65
C PRO A 57 16.28 -5.23 -10.19
N THR A 58 15.77 -4.37 -9.31
CA THR A 58 14.98 -3.18 -9.66
C THR A 58 15.72 -2.23 -10.62
N ARG A 59 17.06 -2.29 -10.68
CA ARG A 59 17.92 -1.50 -11.59
C ARG A 59 18.05 -2.09 -12.99
N GLU A 60 17.61 -3.32 -13.23
CA GLU A 60 17.73 -3.96 -14.52
C GLU A 60 16.90 -3.22 -15.57
N LYS A 61 17.45 -3.03 -16.77
CA LYS A 61 16.70 -2.50 -17.91
C LYS A 61 15.92 -3.65 -18.53
N GLY A 62 14.67 -3.41 -18.93
CA GLY A 62 13.86 -4.42 -19.62
C GLY A 62 12.77 -5.08 -18.79
N HIS A 63 12.53 -4.61 -17.56
CA HIS A 63 11.30 -4.95 -16.84
C HIS A 63 10.07 -4.70 -17.70
N SER A 64 9.14 -5.64 -17.64
CA SER A 64 7.86 -5.51 -18.32
C SER A 64 7.07 -4.36 -17.69
N GLN A 65 6.23 -3.71 -18.50
CA GLN A 65 5.25 -2.76 -18.00
C GLN A 65 4.41 -3.44 -16.92
N TYR A 66 4.33 -2.82 -15.74
CA TYR A 66 3.56 -3.34 -14.62
C TYR A 66 2.11 -2.89 -14.71
N ASP A 67 1.19 -3.73 -14.23
CA ASP A 67 -0.25 -3.48 -14.30
C ASP A 67 -0.72 -2.51 -13.20
N PHE A 68 -0.13 -2.60 -12.01
CA PHE A 68 -0.48 -1.73 -10.88
C PHE A 68 0.68 -1.52 -9.90
N THR A 69 0.54 -0.52 -9.02
CA THR A 69 1.50 -0.29 -7.93
C THR A 69 0.99 -0.94 -6.64
N PHE A 70 1.76 -1.88 -6.10
CA PHE A 70 1.53 -2.42 -4.76
C PHE A 70 2.27 -1.58 -3.72
N ARG A 71 1.60 -1.25 -2.62
CA ARG A 71 2.14 -0.35 -1.58
C ARG A 71 2.30 -1.05 -0.24
N GLY A 72 3.37 -0.68 0.43
CA GLY A 72 3.73 -1.11 1.76
C GLY A 72 4.46 -0.01 2.52
N GLY A 73 5.08 -0.40 3.63
CA GLY A 73 5.79 0.49 4.53
C GLY A 73 5.25 0.41 5.95
N ALA A 74 5.49 1.46 6.73
CA ALA A 74 5.10 1.50 8.13
C ALA A 74 4.88 2.93 8.62
N THR A 75 4.02 3.08 9.62
CA THR A 75 3.93 4.28 10.44
C THR A 75 4.56 3.96 11.80
N LEU A 76 5.57 4.73 12.18
CA LEU A 76 6.21 4.64 13.48
C LEU A 76 5.64 5.74 14.39
N ILE A 77 5.35 5.38 15.63
CA ILE A 77 4.96 6.33 16.68
C ILE A 77 6.01 6.25 17.77
N ILE A 78 6.78 7.32 17.93
CA ILE A 78 7.86 7.43 18.91
C ILE A 78 7.43 8.45 19.96
N ASP A 79 7.60 8.14 21.24
CA ASP A 79 7.40 9.09 22.33
C ASP A 79 8.59 10.06 22.40
N LEU A 80 8.31 11.36 22.31
CA LEU A 80 9.34 12.39 22.32
C LEU A 80 9.90 12.69 23.71
N ARG A 81 9.30 12.15 24.79
CA ARG A 81 9.79 12.37 26.16
C ARG A 81 11.02 11.52 26.46
N ASP A 82 10.95 10.24 26.10
CA ASP A 82 11.98 9.24 26.40
C ASP A 82 12.61 8.61 25.13
N GLY A 83 12.13 8.97 23.94
CA GLY A 83 12.61 8.43 22.67
C GLY A 83 12.10 7.01 22.37
N SER A 84 11.20 6.46 23.18
CA SER A 84 10.75 5.08 23.04
C SER A 84 9.83 4.89 21.84
N LEU A 85 10.04 3.80 21.09
CA LEU A 85 9.15 3.38 20.00
C LEU A 85 7.89 2.75 20.62
N ARG A 86 6.75 3.44 20.51
CA ARG A 86 5.47 2.99 21.08
C ARG A 86 4.73 2.04 20.14
N TYR A 87 4.69 2.36 18.84
CA TYR A 87 3.98 1.54 17.86
C TYR A 87 4.70 1.47 16.52
N VAL A 88 4.53 0.31 15.87
CA VAL A 88 4.89 0.07 14.48
C VAL A 88 3.66 -0.49 13.76
N ILE A 89 2.97 0.37 13.02
CA ILE A 89 1.80 -0.02 12.22
C ILE A 89 2.30 -0.30 10.82
N ARG A 90 2.39 -1.57 10.42
CA ARG A 90 3.06 -1.97 9.19
C ARG A 90 2.14 -2.62 8.17
N LYS A 91 2.45 -2.36 6.90
CA LYS A 91 1.95 -3.09 5.74
C LYS A 91 3.15 -3.62 4.97
N ARG A 92 3.48 -4.90 5.17
CA ARG A 92 4.64 -5.55 4.55
C ARG A 92 4.58 -5.43 3.02
N ILE A 93 5.67 -4.98 2.39
CA ILE A 93 5.75 -4.84 0.92
C ILE A 93 5.88 -6.19 0.20
N ASN A 94 6.35 -7.22 0.92
CA ASN A 94 6.49 -8.60 0.44
C ASN A 94 5.31 -9.50 0.87
N ASP A 95 4.18 -8.92 1.24
CA ASP A 95 2.99 -9.67 1.64
C ASP A 95 2.21 -10.13 0.40
N ASN A 96 2.42 -11.39 0.01
CA ASN A 96 1.83 -11.93 -1.22
C ASN A 96 0.32 -12.16 -1.10
N GLU A 97 -0.20 -12.46 0.08
CA GLU A 97 -1.65 -12.58 0.28
C GLU A 97 -2.36 -11.24 0.04
N ARG A 98 -1.78 -10.14 0.56
CA ARG A 98 -2.28 -8.79 0.29
C ARG A 98 -2.12 -8.38 -1.18
N LEU A 99 -1.02 -8.77 -1.81
CA LEU A 99 -0.82 -8.53 -3.24
C LEU A 99 -1.89 -9.24 -4.06
N ASP A 100 -2.16 -10.51 -3.77
CA ASP A 100 -3.17 -11.31 -4.44
C ASP A 100 -4.58 -10.76 -4.22
N ALA A 101 -4.90 -10.29 -3.02
CA ALA A 101 -6.17 -9.63 -2.74
C ALA A 101 -6.35 -8.35 -3.58
N GLN A 102 -5.33 -7.48 -3.64
CA GLN A 102 -5.38 -6.29 -4.50
C GLN A 102 -5.48 -6.66 -5.99
N ARG A 103 -4.75 -7.69 -6.43
CA ARG A 103 -4.79 -8.20 -7.81
C ARG A 103 -6.20 -8.65 -8.18
N ARG A 104 -6.81 -9.52 -7.37
CA ARG A 104 -8.18 -10.00 -7.57
C ARG A 104 -9.17 -8.83 -7.62
N PHE A 105 -9.07 -7.91 -6.67
CA PHE A 105 -9.94 -6.74 -6.63
C PHE A 105 -9.88 -5.92 -7.94
N LEU A 106 -8.67 -5.65 -8.44
CA LEU A 106 -8.48 -4.89 -9.67
C LEU A 106 -8.91 -5.66 -10.93
N GLN A 107 -8.76 -6.99 -10.97
CA GLN A 107 -9.22 -7.83 -12.08
C GLN A 107 -10.74 -7.95 -12.12
N THR A 108 -11.40 -8.04 -10.96
CA THR A 108 -12.87 -8.05 -10.85
C THR A 108 -13.48 -6.68 -11.17
N GLY A 109 -12.74 -5.60 -10.92
CA GLY A 109 -13.22 -4.20 -11.03
C GLY A 109 -13.44 -3.66 -12.44
N ASN A 110 -13.21 -4.42 -13.51
CA ASN A 110 -13.40 -3.93 -14.88
C ASN A 110 -14.88 -3.79 -15.29
N ASP A 111 -15.81 -4.47 -14.61
CA ASP A 111 -17.26 -4.32 -14.84
C ASP A 111 -17.87 -3.12 -14.07
N GLY A 112 -17.24 -2.66 -12.99
CA GLY A 112 -17.78 -1.60 -12.13
C GLY A 112 -17.60 -0.17 -12.65
N LEU A 113 -16.55 0.07 -13.45
CA LEU A 113 -16.30 1.39 -14.06
C LEU A 113 -17.27 1.68 -15.21
N ALA A 114 -17.69 0.66 -15.96
CA ALA A 114 -18.68 0.80 -17.03
C ALA A 114 -20.04 1.30 -16.51
N LEU A 115 -20.42 0.90 -15.28
CA LEU A 115 -21.64 1.36 -14.61
C LEU A 115 -21.59 2.81 -14.13
N THR A 116 -20.41 3.44 -14.06
CA THR A 116 -20.31 4.86 -13.71
C THR A 116 -20.59 5.78 -14.91
N TYR A 117 -20.54 5.24 -16.13
CA TYR A 117 -20.72 5.98 -17.38
C TYR A 117 -21.93 5.52 -18.21
N ARG A 118 -22.64 4.47 -17.79
CA ARG A 118 -23.86 3.97 -18.43
C ARG A 118 -25.08 4.30 -17.55
N GLN A 119 -26.21 4.61 -18.20
CA GLN A 119 -27.48 4.74 -17.49
C GLN A 119 -27.85 3.39 -16.83
N PRO A 120 -28.29 3.40 -15.56
CA PRO A 120 -28.66 2.19 -14.83
C PRO A 120 -29.86 1.48 -15.50
N SER A 121 -29.80 0.15 -15.59
CA SER A 121 -30.89 -0.72 -16.03
C SER A 121 -31.76 -1.13 -14.83
N PRO A 122 -33.07 -1.38 -15.01
CA PRO A 122 -33.94 -1.94 -13.97
C PRO A 122 -33.47 -3.29 -13.41
N ASP A 123 -32.65 -4.01 -14.18
CA ASP A 123 -32.09 -5.31 -13.81
C ASP A 123 -30.78 -5.19 -13.00
N ASP A 124 -30.27 -3.96 -12.80
CA ASP A 124 -29.02 -3.74 -12.07
C ASP A 124 -29.22 -3.91 -10.56
N ASN A 125 -28.20 -4.48 -9.90
CA ASN A 125 -28.19 -4.59 -8.44
C ASN A 125 -28.09 -3.18 -7.81
N PRO A 126 -29.04 -2.78 -6.94
CA PRO A 126 -29.09 -1.43 -6.34
C PRO A 126 -27.90 -1.12 -5.43
N PHE A 127 -27.11 -2.12 -5.04
CA PHE A 127 -25.90 -1.98 -4.24
C PHE A 127 -24.61 -2.11 -5.05
N ALA A 128 -24.66 -2.22 -6.39
CA ALA A 128 -23.47 -2.31 -7.25
C ALA A 128 -22.51 -1.11 -7.05
N MET A 129 -23.05 0.07 -6.73
CA MET A 129 -22.26 1.25 -6.35
C MET A 129 -21.54 1.09 -5.00
N THR A 130 -22.04 0.21 -4.12
CA THR A 130 -21.56 -0.02 -2.76
C THR A 130 -20.55 -1.17 -2.69
N HIS A 131 -20.59 -2.12 -3.63
CA HIS A 131 -19.66 -3.25 -3.76
C HIS A 131 -18.27 -2.87 -4.30
N ARG A 132 -17.78 -1.67 -3.99
CA ARG A 132 -16.33 -1.40 -4.02
C ARG A 132 -15.67 -2.52 -3.21
N GLY A 133 -14.87 -3.30 -3.89
CA GLY A 133 -14.57 -4.68 -3.55
C GLY A 133 -14.11 -4.94 -2.13
N VAL A 134 -14.55 -6.12 -1.70
CA VAL A 134 -14.07 -6.85 -0.54
C VAL A 134 -13.21 -7.99 -1.05
#